data_AF-A0A067DBG9-F1
#
_entry.id   AF-A0A067DBG9-F1
#
_cell.length_a   1.000
_cell.length_b   1.000
_cell.length_c   1.000
_cell.angle_alpha   90.00
_cell.angle_beta   90.00
_cell.angle_gamma   90.00
#
_symmetry.space_group_name_H-M   'P 1'
#
loop_
_entity.id
_entity.type
_entity.pdbx_description
1 polymer ?
#
loop_
_entity_poly.entity_id
_entity_poly.type
_entity_poly.pdbx_seq_one_letter_code
_entity_poly.pdbx_strand_id
1 'polypeptide(L)'
;MHKDPLFWRDNITNFEENDFQILRVLLTILDTSSDPRALAVACFDLSQFIQYHPAGRVIVTDLKAKERVMKLMNHENTEVTKSALLCIQRLFLGAKYTSFLQA
;
A
#
# COMPACT_ATOMS: atom_id res chain seq x y z
N MET A 1 -13.66 1.32 6.91
CA MET A 1 -12.73 2.30 6.29
C MET A 1 -11.68 1.60 5.43
N HIS A 2 -10.61 0.98 5.97
CA HIS A 2 -9.52 0.42 5.13
C HIS A 2 -9.96 -0.47 3.97
N LYS A 3 -10.98 -1.32 4.17
CA LYS A 3 -11.51 -2.23 3.13
C LYS A 3 -12.67 -1.65 2.30
N ASP A 4 -13.10 -0.43 2.58
CA ASP A 4 -14.26 0.21 1.95
C ASP A 4 -13.85 0.92 0.65
N PRO A 5 -14.32 0.47 -0.53
CA PRO A 5 -14.02 1.11 -1.79
C PRO A 5 -14.48 2.57 -1.88
N LEU A 6 -15.58 2.93 -1.21
CA LEU A 6 -16.12 4.30 -1.25
C LEU A 6 -15.18 5.26 -0.54
N PHE A 7 -14.68 4.88 0.64
CA PHE A 7 -13.67 5.66 1.35
C PHE A 7 -12.48 6.00 0.45
N TRP A 8 -11.92 5.01 -0.24
CA TRP A 8 -10.76 5.25 -1.10
C TRP A 8 -11.11 6.15 -2.28
N ARG A 9 -12.22 5.91 -2.98
CA ARG A 9 -12.63 6.76 -4.10
C ARG A 9 -12.82 8.22 -3.70
N ASP A 10 -13.41 8.46 -2.53
CA ASP A 10 -13.75 9.80 -2.07
C ASP A 10 -12.54 10.55 -1.47
N ASN A 11 -11.53 9.83 -0.96
CA ASN A 11 -10.44 10.44 -0.20
C ASN A 11 -9.05 10.28 -0.83
N ILE A 12 -8.92 9.60 -1.98
CA ILE A 12 -7.60 9.21 -2.52
C ILE A 12 -6.67 10.40 -2.76
N THR A 13 -7.20 11.52 -3.26
CA THR A 13 -6.41 12.72 -3.57
C THR A 13 -5.94 13.44 -2.32
N ASN A 14 -6.63 13.26 -1.18
CA ASN A 14 -6.27 13.89 0.08
C ASN A 14 -4.96 13.29 0.64
N PHE A 15 -4.55 12.11 0.17
CA PHE A 15 -3.25 11.51 0.53
C PHE A 15 -2.06 12.26 -0.08
N GLU A 16 -2.28 13.18 -1.03
CA GLU A 16 -1.23 14.07 -1.56
C GLU A 16 -0.98 15.29 -0.68
N GLU A 17 -1.91 15.61 0.21
CA GLU A 17 -1.81 16.77 1.09
C GLU A 17 -0.61 16.69 2.02
N ASN A 18 -0.11 17.86 2.44
CA ASN A 18 1.00 18.01 3.37
C ASN A 18 2.26 17.24 2.94
N ASP A 19 2.61 17.31 1.65
CA ASP A 19 3.76 16.58 1.06
C ASP A 19 3.67 15.07 1.31
N PHE A 20 2.52 14.49 0.97
CA PHE A 20 2.24 13.06 1.11
C PHE A 20 2.40 12.56 2.56
N GLN A 21 2.06 13.38 3.56
CA GLN A 21 2.32 13.09 4.97
C GLN A 21 1.75 11.72 5.40
N ILE A 22 0.54 11.39 4.95
CA ILE A 22 -0.10 10.11 5.27
C ILE A 22 0.74 8.95 4.73
N LEU A 23 1.16 9.03 3.46
CA LEU A 23 2.01 7.99 2.87
C LEU A 23 3.34 7.89 3.62
N ARG A 24 3.96 9.02 3.99
CA ARG A 24 5.21 9.02 4.77
C ARG A 24 5.03 8.33 6.12
N VAL A 25 3.91 8.54 6.82
CA VAL A 25 3.58 7.85 8.07
C VAL A 25 3.44 6.34 7.85
N LEU A 26 2.73 5.92 6.80
CA LEU A 26 2.64 4.49 6.46
C LEU A 26 4.02 3.86 6.25
N LEU A 27 4.93 4.57 5.55
CA LEU A 27 6.29 4.10 5.34
C LEU A 27 7.10 4.04 6.65
N THR A 28 6.92 5.00 7.55
CA THR A 28 7.52 4.95 8.89
C THR A 28 7.02 3.74 9.68
N ILE A 29 5.73 3.40 9.59
CA ILE A 29 5.17 2.19 10.23
C ILE A 29 5.85 0.93 9.68
N LEU A 30 6.04 0.83 8.36
CA LEU A 30 6.74 -0.31 7.76
C LEU A 30 8.19 -0.46 8.25
N ASP A 31 8.88 0.65 8.51
CA ASP A 31 10.28 0.65 8.93
C ASP A 31 10.46 0.41 10.45
N THR A 32 9.49 0.81 11.27
CA THR A 32 9.69 0.93 12.73
C THR A 32 8.74 0.11 13.59
N SER A 33 7.58 -0.28 13.07
CA SER A 33 6.61 -1.03 13.87
C SER A 33 6.99 -2.51 13.98
N SER A 34 6.84 -3.07 15.18
CA SER A 34 6.88 -4.51 15.40
C SER A 34 5.48 -5.13 15.56
N ASP A 35 4.40 -4.33 15.51
CA ASP A 35 3.04 -4.84 15.56
C ASP A 35 2.64 -5.40 14.18
N PRO A 36 2.39 -6.72 14.06
CA PRO A 36 2.01 -7.33 12.79
C PRO A 36 0.72 -6.74 12.22
N ARG A 37 -0.21 -6.28 13.07
CA ARG A 37 -1.46 -5.69 12.58
C ARG A 37 -1.20 -4.35 11.90
N ALA A 38 -0.45 -3.47 12.55
CA ALA A 38 -0.06 -2.19 11.96
C ALA A 38 0.71 -2.37 10.65
N LEU A 39 1.64 -3.33 10.58
CA LEU A 39 2.38 -3.64 9.35
C LEU A 39 1.46 -4.13 8.23
N ALA A 40 0.55 -5.06 8.53
CA ALA A 40 -0.41 -5.57 7.55
C ALA A 40 -1.32 -4.46 7.02
N VAL A 41 -1.85 -3.61 7.90
CA VAL A 41 -2.69 -2.47 7.51
C VAL A 41 -1.91 -1.47 6.67
N ALA A 42 -0.68 -1.14 7.05
CA ALA A 42 0.14 -0.19 6.28
C ALA A 42 0.48 -0.72 4.87
N CYS A 43 0.85 -2.00 4.75
CA CYS A 43 1.03 -2.64 3.44
C CYS A 43 -0.27 -2.62 2.62
N PHE A 44 -1.40 -2.93 3.26
CA PHE A 44 -2.69 -2.96 2.59
C PHE A 44 -3.09 -1.56 2.10
N ASP A 45 -2.98 -0.54 2.92
CA ASP A 45 -3.35 0.84 2.58
C ASP A 45 -2.48 1.40 1.45
N LEU A 46 -1.17 1.12 1.44
CA LEU A 46 -0.32 1.46 0.29
C LEU A 46 -0.79 0.76 -0.99
N SER A 47 -1.22 -0.50 -0.89
CA SER A 47 -1.78 -1.22 -2.03
C SER A 47 -3.10 -0.60 -2.52
N GLN A 48 -3.91 -0.03 -1.63
CA GLN A 48 -5.13 0.67 -2.02
C GLN A 48 -4.80 2.01 -2.66
N PHE A 49 -3.81 2.73 -2.12
CA PHE A 49 -3.35 3.98 -2.74
C PHE A 49 -2.91 3.76 -4.19
N ILE A 50 -2.11 2.72 -4.45
CA ILE A 50 -1.70 2.32 -5.81
C ILE A 50 -2.91 1.99 -6.70
N GLN A 51 -3.93 1.35 -6.14
CA GLN A 51 -5.11 0.89 -6.89
C GLN A 51 -6.02 2.04 -7.31
N TYR A 52 -6.27 2.98 -6.42
CA TYR A 52 -7.28 4.03 -6.61
C TYR A 52 -6.66 5.34 -7.13
N HIS A 53 -5.37 5.58 -6.89
CA HIS A 53 -4.73 6.81 -7.35
C HIS A 53 -4.14 6.64 -8.76
N PRO A 54 -4.50 7.49 -9.74
CA PRO A 54 -3.99 7.38 -11.12
C PRO A 54 -2.46 7.38 -11.21
N ALA A 55 -1.79 8.20 -10.38
CA ALA A 55 -0.33 8.28 -10.30
C ALA A 55 0.27 7.42 -9.17
N GLY A 56 -0.54 6.58 -8.51
CA GLY A 56 -0.16 5.91 -7.26
C GLY A 56 1.13 5.09 -7.35
N ARG A 57 1.36 4.40 -8.48
CA ARG A 57 2.61 3.65 -8.70
C ARG A 57 3.84 4.53 -8.77
N VAL A 58 3.75 5.66 -9.49
CA VAL A 58 4.86 6.59 -9.65
C VAL A 58 5.20 7.19 -8.29
N ILE A 59 4.20 7.73 -7.60
CA ILE A 59 4.35 8.34 -6.27
C ILE A 59 4.96 7.35 -5.27
N VAL A 60 4.40 6.13 -5.17
CA VAL A 60 4.90 5.12 -4.21
C VAL A 60 6.31 4.64 -4.56
N THR A 61 6.67 4.62 -5.85
CA THR A 61 8.04 4.32 -6.30
C THR A 61 9.00 5.44 -5.91
N ASP A 62 8.63 6.70 -6.14
CA ASP A 62 9.45 7.87 -5.81
C ASP A 62 9.66 8.01 -4.29
N LEU A 63 8.66 7.64 -3.49
CA LEU A 63 8.75 7.54 -2.02
C LEU A 63 9.56 6.32 -1.53
N LYS A 64 10.12 5.51 -2.44
CA LYS A 64 10.96 4.33 -2.15
C LYS A 64 10.26 3.28 -1.28
N ALA A 65 8.95 3.08 -1.48
CA ALA A 65 8.19 2.11 -0.69
C ALA A 65 8.50 0.66 -1.05
N LYS A 66 8.92 0.41 -2.29
CA LYS A 66 9.14 -0.94 -2.84
C LYS A 66 10.01 -1.81 -1.94
N GLU A 67 11.21 -1.32 -1.59
CA GLU A 67 12.17 -2.08 -0.80
C GLU A 67 11.65 -2.37 0.61
N ARG A 68 10.90 -1.43 1.20
CA ARG A 68 10.29 -1.58 2.52
C ARG A 68 9.25 -2.69 2.53
N VAL A 69 8.34 -2.69 1.56
CA VAL A 69 7.29 -3.70 1.44
C VAL A 69 7.89 -5.07 1.08
N MET A 70 8.92 -5.13 0.23
CA MET A 70 9.56 -6.39 -0.12
C MET A 70 10.16 -7.13 1.08
N LYS A 71 10.70 -6.41 2.07
CA LYS A 71 11.21 -7.01 3.32
C LYS A 71 10.13 -7.74 4.12
N LEU A 72 8.87 -7.35 3.97
CA LEU A 72 7.73 -7.91 4.70
C LEU A 72 7.03 -9.07 3.98
N MET A 73 7.45 -9.43 2.76
CA MET A 73 6.85 -10.53 1.99
C MET A 73 7.10 -11.92 2.57
N ASN A 74 8.11 -12.07 3.43
CA ASN A 74 8.44 -13.33 4.11
C ASN A 74 8.27 -13.20 5.63
N HIS A 75 7.35 -12.34 6.08
CA HIS A 75 7.09 -12.13 7.49
C HIS A 75 6.42 -13.36 8.12
N GLU A 76 6.71 -13.66 9.39
CA GLU A 76 6.16 -14.81 10.12
C GLU A 76 4.62 -14.78 10.21
N ASN A 77 4.07 -13.56 10.35
CA ASN A 77 2.64 -13.32 10.32
C ASN A 77 2.10 -13.38 8.89
N THR A 78 1.12 -14.26 8.67
CA THR A 78 0.52 -14.53 7.36
C THR A 78 -0.24 -13.33 6.79
N GLU A 79 -0.89 -12.51 7.62
CA GLU A 79 -1.63 -11.33 7.16
C GLU A 79 -0.69 -10.21 6.69
N VAL A 80 0.47 -10.05 7.34
CA VAL A 80 1.54 -9.15 6.87
C VAL A 80 2.04 -9.61 5.50
N THR A 81 2.42 -10.89 5.40
CA THR A 81 2.90 -11.48 4.15
C THR A 81 1.88 -11.33 3.02
N LYS A 82 0.61 -11.65 3.26
CA LYS A 82 -0.48 -11.48 2.29
C LYS A 82 -0.63 -10.03 1.83
N SER A 83 -0.61 -9.08 2.75
CA SER A 83 -0.79 -7.66 2.44
C SER A 83 0.41 -7.07 1.70
N ALA A 84 1.63 -7.47 2.08
CA ALA A 84 2.86 -7.09 1.41
C ALA A 84 2.92 -7.63 -0.03
N LEU A 85 2.58 -8.91 -0.21
CA LEU A 85 2.50 -9.54 -1.54
C LEU A 85 1.50 -8.83 -2.44
N LEU A 86 0.30 -8.53 -1.94
CA LEU A 86 -0.72 -7.77 -2.68
C LEU A 86 -0.18 -6.39 -3.10
N CYS A 87 0.44 -5.66 -2.16
CA CYS A 87 1.02 -4.35 -2.45
C CYS A 87 2.09 -4.41 -3.55
N ILE A 88 2.98 -5.39 -3.49
CA ILE A 88 4.03 -5.59 -4.50
C ILE A 88 3.44 -5.97 -5.85
N GLN A 89 2.46 -6.88 -5.89
CA GLN A 89 1.75 -7.24 -7.11
C GLN A 89 1.13 -6.01 -7.77
N ARG A 90 0.47 -5.14 -7.01
CA ARG A 90 -0.14 -3.90 -7.55
C ARG A 90 0.88 -2.88 -8.02
N LEU A 91 2.05 -2.84 -7.39
CA LEU A 91 3.14 -1.95 -7.79
C LEU A 91 3.73 -2.34 -9.14
N PHE A 92 3.87 -3.65 -9.39
CA PHE A 92 4.49 -4.17 -10.62
C PHE A 92 3.53 -4.43 -11.78
N LEU A 93 2.30 -4.85 -11.50
CA LEU A 93 1.36 -5.28 -12.54
C LEU A 93 0.58 -4.09 -13.08
N GLY A 94 0.61 -3.89 -14.41
CA GLY A 94 -0.17 -2.87 -15.15
C GLY A 94 -1.65 -2.81 -14.73
N ALA A 95 -2.34 -1.66 -14.89
CA ALA A 95 -3.73 -1.48 -14.41
C ALA A 95 -4.70 -2.55 -14.95
N LYS A 96 -4.45 -3.04 -16.18
CA LYS A 96 -5.19 -4.15 -16.81
C LYS A 96 -5.01 -5.49 -16.09
N TYR A 97 -3.85 -5.76 -15.51
CA TYR A 97 -3.57 -7.01 -14.78
C TYR A 97 -4.11 -6.96 -13.35
N THR A 98 -4.14 -5.77 -12.75
CA THR A 98 -4.63 -5.57 -11.38
C THR A 98 -6.13 -5.82 -11.25
N SER A 99 -6.92 -5.52 -12.29
CA SER A 99 -8.36 -5.79 -12.32
C SER A 99 -8.71 -7.28 -12.36
N PHE A 100 -7.83 -8.15 -12.87
CA PHE A 100 -8.05 -9.61 -12.86
C PHE A 100 -7.80 -10.25 -11.50
N LEU A 101 -7.05 -9.59 -10.60
CA LEU A 101 -6.82 -10.07 -9.23
C LEU A 101 -7.97 -9.73 -8.27
N GLN A 102 -9.01 -9.06 -8.76
CA GLN A 102 -10.19 -8.65 -8.00
C GLN A 102 -11.41 -9.56 -8.22
N ALA A 103 -11.27 -10.61 -9.04
CA ALA A 103 -12.29 -11.60 -9.35
C ALA A 103 -12.22 -12.83 -8.43
#